data_AF-A0A2V2GPS7-F1
#
_entry.id   AF-A0A2V2GPS7-F1
#
_cell.length_a   1.000
_cell.length_b   1.000
_cell.length_c   1.000
_cell.angle_alpha   90.00
_cell.angle_beta   90.00
_cell.angle_gamma   90.00
#
_symmetry.space_group_name_H-M   'P 1'
#
loop_
_entity.id
_entity.type
_entity.pdbx_description
1 polymer ?
#
loop_
_entity_poly.entity_id
_entity_poly.type
_entity_poly.pdbx_seq_one_letter_code
_entity_poly.pdbx_strand_id
1 'polypeptide(L)'
;MLKGCQKKIIVMKNTGSPMFDEAYFILSENALRAHASERDMISEANRIIREGGDSTPRKPQLLRIAALLFSVALFLLAVGFLIRAF
;
A
#
# COMPACT_ATOMS: atom_id res chain seq x y z
N MET A 1 -18.08 -40.93 -8.59
CA MET A 1 -16.65 -40.56 -8.65
C MET A 1 -16.50 -39.11 -8.21
N LEU A 2 -15.92 -38.86 -7.03
CA LEU A 2 -15.54 -37.51 -6.61
C LEU A 2 -14.25 -37.13 -7.35
N LYS A 3 -14.33 -36.24 -8.34
CA LYS A 3 -13.14 -35.59 -8.91
C LYS A 3 -12.76 -34.40 -8.03
N GLY A 4 -12.12 -34.68 -6.90
CA GLY A 4 -11.57 -33.63 -6.04
C GLY A 4 -10.25 -33.11 -6.59
N CYS A 5 -10.19 -31.85 -7.00
CA CYS A 5 -8.93 -31.15 -7.25
C CYS A 5 -8.48 -30.53 -5.92
N GLN A 6 -7.40 -31.06 -5.32
CA GLN A 6 -6.77 -30.42 -4.17
C GLN A 6 -5.79 -29.37 -4.67
N LYS A 7 -6.09 -28.09 -4.43
CA LYS A 7 -5.15 -26.99 -4.70
C LYS A 7 -4.51 -26.51 -3.41
N LYS A 8 -3.19 -26.32 -3.44
CA LYS A 8 -2.47 -25.65 -2.34
C LYS A 8 -2.58 -24.13 -2.52
N ILE A 9 -2.81 -23.44 -1.40
CA ILE A 9 -3.02 -21.99 -1.36
C ILE A 9 -2.11 -21.39 -0.29
N ILE A 10 -1.50 -20.24 -0.58
CA ILE A 10 -0.84 -19.38 0.40
C ILE A 10 -1.78 -18.23 0.72
N VAL A 11 -2.04 -18.02 2.01
CA VAL A 11 -2.87 -16.93 2.50
C VAL A 11 -1.98 -15.90 3.17
N MET A 12 -2.01 -14.67 2.65
CA MET A 12 -1.32 -13.54 3.24
C MET A 12 -2.32 -12.61 3.90
N LYS A 13 -2.12 -12.37 5.20
CA LYS A 13 -2.92 -11.41 5.99
C LYS A 13 -2.13 -10.14 6.23
N ASN A 14 -2.84 -9.04 6.50
CA ASN A 14 -2.25 -7.74 6.80
C ASN A 14 -1.27 -7.32 5.69
N THR A 15 -1.75 -7.32 4.44
CA THR A 15 -0.90 -7.09 3.25
C THR A 15 -0.27 -5.69 3.22
N GLY A 16 -0.73 -4.76 4.05
CA GLY A 16 -0.32 -3.36 4.05
C GLY A 16 -0.94 -2.54 2.90
N SER A 17 -1.78 -3.17 2.07
CA SER A 17 -2.56 -2.47 1.05
C SER A 17 -3.65 -1.60 1.69
N PRO A 18 -3.89 -0.37 1.20
CA PRO A 18 -5.00 0.46 1.66
C PRO A 18 -6.38 -0.07 1.21
N MET A 19 -6.43 -1.06 0.33
CA MET A 19 -7.68 -1.58 -0.27
C MET A 19 -7.96 -3.05 0.09
N PHE A 20 -6.95 -3.82 0.49
CA PHE A 20 -7.08 -5.27 0.66
C PHE A 20 -6.37 -5.77 1.93
N ASP A 21 -7.12 -6.38 2.86
CA ASP A 21 -6.55 -6.92 4.11
C ASP A 21 -5.92 -8.32 3.94
N GLU A 22 -6.38 -9.08 2.95
CA GLU A 22 -5.98 -10.48 2.73
C GLU A 22 -5.80 -10.79 1.24
N ALA A 23 -4.83 -11.65 0.93
CA ALA A 23 -4.56 -12.13 -0.42
C ALA A 23 -4.39 -13.66 -0.44
N TYR A 24 -4.96 -14.28 -1.48
CA TYR A 24 -4.96 -15.74 -1.68
C TYR A 24 -4.19 -16.08 -2.94
N PHE A 25 -3.08 -16.80 -2.79
CA PHE A 25 -2.24 -17.26 -3.89
C PHE A 25 -2.44 -18.74 -4.14
N ILE A 26 -3.02 -19.09 -5.28
CA ILE A 26 -3.23 -20.48 -5.68
C ILE A 26 -1.94 -20.97 -6.37
N LEU A 27 -1.33 -22.03 -5.84
CA LEU A 27 -0.12 -22.60 -6.42
C LEU A 27 -0.42 -23.34 -7.73
N SER A 28 0.43 -23.11 -8.72
CA SER A 28 0.40 -23.87 -9.98
C SER A 28 0.94 -25.28 -9.76
N GLU A 29 0.51 -26.23 -10.60
CA GLU A 29 1.05 -27.59 -10.53
C GLU A 29 2.55 -27.64 -10.79
N ASN A 30 3.08 -26.71 -11.60
CA ASN A 30 4.50 -26.63 -11.88
C ASN A 30 5.30 -26.24 -10.63
N ALA A 31 4.81 -25.31 -9.82
CA ALA A 31 5.47 -24.96 -8.56
C ALA A 31 5.52 -26.14 -7.58
N LEU A 32 4.46 -26.97 -7.57
CA LEU A 32 4.40 -28.18 -6.76
C LEU A 32 5.36 -29.27 -7.26
N ARG A 33 5.50 -29.43 -8.57
CA ARG A 33 6.40 -30.42 -9.19
C ARG A 33 7.87 -30.00 -9.14
N ALA A 34 8.15 -28.69 -9.20
CA ALA A 34 9.50 -28.15 -9.18
C ALA A 34 10.18 -28.23 -7.81
N HIS A 35 9.54 -28.84 -6.80
CA HIS A 35 9.99 -28.84 -5.41
C HIS A 35 10.38 -27.43 -4.92
N ALA A 36 9.65 -26.41 -5.39
CA ALA A 36 9.87 -25.04 -4.93
C ALA A 36 9.76 -25.01 -3.41
N SER A 37 10.77 -24.44 -2.74
CA SER A 37 10.76 -24.40 -1.29
C SER A 37 9.62 -23.50 -0.81
N GLU A 38 9.07 -23.80 0.37
CA GLU A 38 8.05 -22.95 0.99
C GLU A 38 8.53 -21.51 1.11
N ARG A 39 9.81 -21.33 1.41
CA ARG A 39 10.45 -20.01 1.48
C ARG A 39 10.41 -19.27 0.15
N ASP A 40 10.67 -19.95 -0.97
CA ASP A 40 10.64 -19.31 -2.30
C ASP A 40 9.21 -18.88 -2.67
N MET A 41 8.23 -19.73 -2.36
CA MET A 41 6.82 -19.41 -2.62
C MET A 41 6.33 -18.23 -1.77
N ILE A 42 6.73 -18.18 -0.50
CA ILE A 42 6.44 -17.04 0.40
C ILE A 42 7.17 -15.78 -0.08
N SER A 43 8.42 -15.89 -0.50
CA SER A 43 9.21 -14.77 -1.02
C SER A 43 8.55 -14.17 -2.26
N GLU A 44 8.06 -15.01 -3.16
CA GLU A 44 7.39 -14.57 -4.37
C GLU A 44 6.02 -13.94 -4.08
N ALA A 45 5.23 -14.51 -3.17
CA ALA A 45 3.97 -13.91 -2.73
C ALA A 45 4.20 -12.49 -2.14
N ASN A 46 5.22 -12.33 -1.29
CA ASN A 46 5.61 -11.02 -0.76
C ASN A 46 6.05 -10.05 -1.87
N ARG A 47 6.78 -10.53 -2.88
CA ARG A 47 7.19 -9.71 -4.03
C ARG A 47 5.97 -9.16 -4.78
N ILE A 48 4.97 -10.01 -5.06
CA ILE A 48 3.74 -9.63 -5.76
C ILE A 48 2.95 -8.59 -4.95
N ILE A 49 2.79 -8.78 -3.65
CA ILE A 49 2.08 -7.80 -2.79
C ILE A 49 2.78 -6.45 -2.80
N ARG A 50 4.12 -6.44 -2.68
CA ARG A 50 4.89 -5.20 -2.67
C ARG A 50 4.76 -4.45 -3.99
N GLU A 51 4.88 -5.15 -5.11
CA GLU A 51 4.79 -4.54 -6.45
C GLU A 51 3.35 -4.13 -6.81
N GLY A 52 2.35 -4.89 -6.38
CA GLY A 52 0.94 -4.53 -6.56
C GLY A 52 0.47 -3.38 -5.68
N GLY A 53 1.19 -3.10 -4.58
CA GLY A 53 0.91 -2.04 -3.62
C GLY A 53 1.37 -0.64 -4.04
N ASP A 54 2.11 -0.50 -5.14
CA ASP A 54 2.68 0.77 -5.64
C ASP A 54 1.65 1.75 -6.23
N SER A 55 0.36 1.61 -5.89
CA SER A 55 -0.55 2.74 -5.86
C SER A 55 -0.03 3.72 -4.80
N THR A 56 0.86 4.62 -5.23
CA THR A 56 1.54 5.68 -4.48
C THR A 56 0.82 6.05 -3.17
N PRO A 57 1.49 6.04 -2.00
CA PRO A 57 0.88 6.57 -0.80
C PRO A 57 0.45 8.00 -1.11
N ARG A 58 -0.87 8.24 -1.09
CA ARG A 58 -1.44 9.58 -1.14
C ARG A 58 -0.80 10.32 0.02
N LYS A 59 0.21 11.17 -0.24
CA LYS A 59 0.80 12.05 0.79
C LYS A 59 -0.37 12.66 1.56
N PRO A 60 -0.36 12.64 2.91
CA PRO A 60 -1.52 13.04 3.69
C PRO A 60 -1.90 14.46 3.26
N GLN A 61 -3.06 14.60 2.62
CA GLN A 61 -3.58 15.88 2.12
C GLN A 61 -3.56 16.95 3.22
N LEU A 62 -3.66 16.53 4.48
CA LEU A 62 -3.53 17.34 5.68
C LEU A 62 -2.22 18.16 5.74
N LEU A 63 -1.06 17.61 5.37
CA LEU A 63 0.20 18.37 5.40
C LEU A 63 0.22 19.49 4.35
N ARG A 64 -0.37 19.24 3.18
CA ARG A 64 -0.51 20.26 2.12
C ARG A 64 -1.50 21.35 2.53
N ILE A 65 -2.63 20.97 3.13
CA ILE A 65 -3.64 21.91 3.62
C ILE A 65 -3.06 22.76 4.76
N ALA A 66 -2.35 22.14 5.71
CA ALA A 66 -1.72 22.86 6.82
C ALA A 66 -0.69 23.88 6.32
N ALA A 67 0.15 23.53 5.34
CA ALA A 67 1.11 24.46 4.74
C ALA A 67 0.44 25.65 4.05
N LEU A 68 -0.71 25.41 3.39
CA LEU A 68 -1.49 26.44 2.70
C LEU A 68 -2.20 27.38 3.67
N LEU A 69 -2.73 26.84 4.77
CA LEU A 69 -3.32 27.66 5.84
C LEU A 69 -2.26 28.50 6.54
N PHE A 70 -1.07 27.93 6.78
CA PHE A 70 0.03 28.65 7.40
C PHE A 70 0.55 29.78 6.52
N SER A 71 0.67 29.58 5.20
CA SER A 71 1.09 30.63 4.27
C SER A 71 0.08 31.77 4.19
N VAL A 72 -1.23 31.46 4.19
CA VAL A 72 -2.30 32.48 4.20
C VAL A 72 -2.28 33.27 5.50
N ALA A 73 -2.14 32.61 6.65
CA ALA A 73 -2.07 33.27 7.95
C ALA A 73 -0.87 34.24 8.03
N LEU A 74 0.30 33.82 7.55
CA LEU A 74 1.50 34.64 7.52
C LEU A 74 1.34 35.87 6.62
N PHE A 75 0.68 35.71 5.47
CA PHE A 75 0.38 36.82 4.56
C PHE A 75 -0.56 37.85 5.19
N LEU A 76 -1.62 37.42 5.87
CA LEU A 76 -2.55 38.32 6.56
C LEU A 76 -1.85 39.09 7.69
N LEU A 77 -0.97 38.44 8.44
CA LEU A 77 -0.17 39.11 9.48
C LEU A 77 0.78 40.16 8.88
N ALA A 78 1.45 39.85 7.77
CA ALA A 78 2.35 40.78 7.10
C ALA A 78 1.61 42.02 6.57
N VAL A 79 0.44 41.83 5.95
CA VAL A 79 -0.41 42.93 5.45
C VAL A 79 -0.93 43.79 6.61
N GLY A 80 -1.41 43.17 7.69
CA GLY A 80 -1.88 43.89 8.87
C GLY A 80 -0.77 44.71 9.54
N PHE A 81 0.46 44.18 9.58
CA PHE A 81 1.62 44.90 10.07
C PHE A 81 1.96 46.11 9.19
N LEU A 82 1.90 45.95 7.86
CA LEU A 82 2.16 47.03 6.90
C LEU A 82 1.15 48.18 7.06
N ILE A 83 -0.13 47.86 7.21
CA ILE A 83 -1.20 48.86 7.41
C ILE A 83 -1.04 49.60 8.74
N ARG A 84 -0.56 48.94 9.79
CA ARG A 84 -0.33 49.57 11.10
C ARG A 84 0.96 50.41 11.15
N ALA A 85 1.90 50.16 10.26
CA ALA A 85 3.19 50.85 10.20
C ALA A 85 3.14 52.16 9.39
N PHE A 86 2.11 52.35 8.56
CA PHE A 86 1.80 53.60 7.84
C PHE A 86 0.72 54.40 8.57
#